data_AF-A0A847VZV9-F1
#
_entry.id   AF-A0A847VZV9-F1
#
_cell.length_a   1.000
_cell.length_b   1.000
_cell.length_c   1.000
_cell.angle_alpha   90.00
_cell.angle_beta   90.00
_cell.angle_gamma   90.00
#
_symmetry.space_group_name_H-M   'P 1'
#
loop_
_entity.id
_entity.type
_entity.pdbx_description
1 polymer ?
#
loop_
_entity_poly.entity_id
_entity_poly.type
_entity_poly.pdbx_seq_one_letter_code
_entity_poly.pdbx_strand_id
1 'polypeptide(L)'
;MKKIIAVLLVAALVFALSACGNLRKIKSVISEITDGEVLDGDGMIKDDSDWREEDSSRKESSKPEPKREYTISNEVLADNEHITVTVVEAYESDFGDFVLKILVENKSDINISINNDTGDVSYNGYMIYSWWSSEVSAGKKANSEMIIYSEDIKMSGLGVAEEVAFKLAAYTEDSYDSRADEYFSVYPTGLDADSVTYPDRAPVAGETVIVDNEDLKFTIERVNHDESWAYELQFYVENKTDDAMYITWNDQSINGFMVSSYWNKTVFSGMKSVSIARFFNEELEKNDITDVEEIEFELKAYKGNYNGDVIFEDTFVYYP
;
A
#
# COMPACT_ATOMS: atom_id res chain seq x y z
N MET A 1 -5.65 27.62 -61.50
CA MET A 1 -6.25 26.35 -61.02
C MET A 1 -5.14 25.62 -60.27
N LYS A 2 -4.81 25.93 -59.00
CA LYS A 2 -5.56 25.70 -57.74
C LYS A 2 -6.01 24.24 -57.59
N LYS A 3 -5.35 23.54 -56.64
CA LYS A 3 -5.66 22.23 -56.01
C LYS A 3 -4.67 21.06 -56.27
N ILE A 4 -3.35 21.19 -56.01
CA ILE A 4 -2.47 20.02 -55.68
C ILE A 4 -1.28 20.44 -54.78
N ILE A 5 -1.53 21.13 -53.66
CA ILE A 5 -0.50 21.37 -52.62
C ILE A 5 -1.18 21.31 -51.25
N ALA A 6 -1.51 20.11 -50.78
CA ALA A 6 -2.03 19.88 -49.42
C ALA A 6 -1.84 18.44 -48.90
N VAL A 7 -1.01 17.60 -49.54
CA VAL A 7 -0.83 16.18 -49.14
C VAL A 7 0.63 15.82 -48.84
N LEU A 8 1.57 16.77 -48.96
CA LEU A 8 3.00 16.52 -48.69
C LEU A 8 3.51 17.10 -47.35
N LEU A 9 2.61 17.38 -46.41
CA LEU A 9 2.96 17.92 -45.08
C LEU A 9 2.45 17.06 -43.91
N VAL A 10 1.85 15.90 -44.18
CA VAL A 10 1.32 14.98 -43.15
C VAL A 10 2.10 13.65 -43.08
N ALA A 11 3.08 13.43 -43.97
CA ALA A 11 3.87 12.18 -44.01
C ALA A 11 5.32 12.32 -43.51
N ALA A 12 5.65 13.39 -42.78
CA ALA A 12 7.02 13.66 -42.28
C ALA A 12 7.09 13.86 -40.75
N LEU A 13 6.13 13.29 -40.00
CA LEU A 13 6.04 13.46 -38.54
C LEU A 13 5.89 12.11 -37.80
N VAL A 14 6.56 11.06 -38.29
CA VAL A 14 6.50 9.71 -37.70
C VAL A 14 7.90 9.10 -37.42
N PHE A 15 9.01 9.83 -37.58
CA PHE A 15 10.32 9.31 -37.16
C PHE A 15 11.16 10.39 -36.46
N ALA A 16 11.71 10.01 -35.30
CA ALA A 16 12.42 10.79 -34.26
C ALA A 16 11.46 11.37 -33.21
N LEU A 17 11.34 10.80 -32.01
CA LEU A 17 12.43 10.66 -31.03
C LEU A 17 12.43 9.28 -30.36
N SER A 18 13.39 8.46 -30.78
CA SER A 18 14.02 7.48 -29.89
C SER A 18 14.98 8.28 -29.00
N ALA A 19 14.49 8.78 -27.87
CA ALA A 19 15.34 9.26 -26.81
C ALA A 19 15.35 8.19 -25.72
N CYS A 20 16.45 7.45 -25.64
CA CYS A 20 16.79 6.63 -24.49
C CYS A 20 16.86 7.54 -23.26
N GLY A 21 15.74 7.68 -22.56
CA GLY A 21 15.72 8.07 -21.16
C GLY A 21 16.30 6.90 -20.37
N ASN A 22 17.37 7.17 -19.65
CA ASN A 22 18.10 6.21 -18.85
C ASN A 22 17.18 5.73 -17.72
N LEU A 23 16.44 4.65 -17.96
CA LEU A 23 15.66 3.97 -16.92
C LEU A 23 16.63 3.62 -15.81
N ARG A 24 16.43 4.20 -14.62
CA ARG A 24 16.92 3.61 -13.39
C ARG A 24 16.15 2.31 -13.26
N LYS A 25 16.69 1.23 -13.83
CA LYS A 25 16.24 -0.13 -13.56
C LYS A 25 16.31 -0.31 -12.06
N ILE A 26 15.16 -0.27 -11.40
CA ILE A 26 15.00 -1.02 -10.15
C ILE A 26 15.40 -2.44 -10.52
N LYS A 27 16.50 -2.89 -9.94
CA LYS A 27 17.08 -4.18 -10.26
C LYS A 27 16.06 -5.20 -9.76
N SER A 28 15.38 -5.87 -10.69
CA SER A 28 14.64 -7.10 -10.44
C SER A 28 15.61 -8.08 -9.77
N VAL A 29 15.53 -8.10 -8.44
CA VAL A 29 15.91 -9.23 -7.59
C VAL A 29 14.56 -9.85 -7.24
N ILE A 30 14.48 -11.18 -7.21
CA ILE A 30 13.26 -12.01 -7.09
C ILE A 30 12.82 -12.57 -8.46
N SER A 31 13.67 -13.45 -9.00
CA SER A 31 13.22 -14.56 -9.84
C SER A 31 13.31 -15.90 -9.08
N GLU A 32 13.23 -15.87 -7.75
CA GLU A 32 13.29 -17.05 -6.89
C GLU A 32 12.23 -16.95 -5.78
N ILE A 33 10.94 -16.94 -6.16
CA ILE A 33 9.85 -17.35 -5.27
C ILE A 33 8.92 -18.21 -6.12
N THR A 34 9.17 -19.51 -6.12
CA THR A 34 8.17 -20.52 -6.49
C THR A 34 7.98 -21.44 -5.30
N ASP A 35 6.72 -21.73 -5.04
CA ASP A 35 6.15 -22.65 -4.03
C ASP A 35 5.94 -22.08 -2.62
N GLY A 36 4.72 -21.57 -2.41
CA GLY A 36 3.79 -22.14 -1.43
C GLY A 36 3.99 -21.80 0.05
N GLU A 37 3.26 -20.79 0.52
CA GLU A 37 2.24 -20.88 1.58
C GLU A 37 1.71 -19.46 1.83
N VAL A 38 0.44 -19.23 1.50
CA VAL A 38 -0.27 -17.99 1.86
C VAL A 38 -0.49 -18.03 3.36
N LEU A 39 0.33 -17.29 4.11
CA LEU A 39 0.02 -16.95 5.49
C LEU A 39 -0.82 -15.67 5.45
N ASP A 40 -2.15 -15.86 5.42
CA ASP A 40 -3.12 -14.82 5.72
C ASP A 40 -2.82 -14.30 7.14
N GLY A 41 -2.14 -13.16 7.21
CA GLY A 41 -1.76 -12.47 8.43
C GLY A 41 -2.61 -11.23 8.67
N ASP A 42 -3.92 -11.31 8.42
CA ASP A 42 -4.88 -10.24 8.73
C ASP A 42 -5.09 -10.18 10.24
N GLY A 43 -4.39 -9.27 10.90
CA GLY A 43 -4.56 -8.91 12.31
C GLY A 43 -5.81 -8.09 12.56
N MET A 44 -6.91 -8.41 11.89
CA MET A 44 -8.24 -7.89 12.14
C MET A 44 -9.08 -9.02 12.74
N ILE A 45 -9.01 -9.19 14.07
CA ILE A 45 -10.13 -9.80 14.79
C ILE A 45 -11.27 -8.78 14.70
N LYS A 46 -12.12 -8.92 13.69
CA LYS A 46 -13.43 -8.29 13.67
C LYS A 46 -14.33 -9.09 14.59
N ASP A 47 -14.88 -8.38 15.57
CA ASP A 47 -15.92 -8.84 16.48
C ASP A 47 -17.09 -9.44 15.67
N ASP A 48 -17.34 -10.73 15.87
CA ASP A 48 -18.47 -11.47 15.33
C ASP A 48 -19.74 -11.04 16.08
N SER A 49 -20.36 -9.94 15.65
CA SER A 49 -21.78 -9.72 15.94
C SER A 49 -22.54 -8.99 14.82
N ASP A 50 -23.55 -9.71 14.31
CA ASP A 50 -24.69 -9.26 13.51
C ASP A 50 -24.54 -9.18 11.97
N TRP A 51 -24.11 -10.28 11.35
CA TRP A 51 -24.51 -10.60 9.97
C TRP A 51 -25.99 -11.03 9.95
N ARG A 52 -26.91 -10.06 9.92
CA ARG A 52 -28.30 -10.29 9.51
C ARG A 52 -28.39 -10.25 8.00
N GLU A 53 -28.81 -11.36 7.40
CA GLU A 53 -29.40 -11.40 6.07
C GLU A 53 -30.62 -10.46 6.03
N GLU A 54 -30.47 -9.27 5.42
CA GLU A 54 -31.61 -8.45 5.00
C GLU A 54 -31.71 -8.42 3.48
N ASP A 55 -32.62 -9.27 3.02
CA ASP A 55 -33.59 -9.15 1.93
C ASP A 55 -33.35 -8.11 0.81
N SER A 56 -33.47 -8.64 -0.40
CA SER A 56 -33.41 -7.98 -1.69
C SER A 56 -34.53 -6.95 -1.88
N SER A 57 -34.28 -5.68 -1.55
CA SER A 57 -34.83 -4.52 -2.28
C SER A 57 -34.27 -3.17 -1.77
N ARG A 58 -33.04 -2.80 -2.17
CA ARG A 58 -32.58 -1.40 -2.06
C ARG A 58 -32.72 -0.70 -3.41
N LYS A 59 -33.58 0.32 -3.42
CA LYS A 59 -33.67 1.35 -4.45
C LYS A 59 -32.28 1.93 -4.72
N GLU A 60 -31.99 2.25 -5.98
CA GLU A 60 -30.84 3.05 -6.40
C GLU A 60 -30.69 4.28 -5.48
N SER A 61 -29.78 4.16 -4.52
CA SER A 61 -29.18 5.29 -3.84
C SER A 61 -28.30 5.98 -4.87
N SER A 62 -28.55 7.26 -5.14
CA SER A 62 -27.66 8.10 -5.95
C SER A 62 -26.22 7.90 -5.50
N LYS A 63 -25.32 7.58 -6.44
CA LYS A 63 -23.89 7.52 -6.15
C LYS A 63 -23.46 8.86 -5.52
N PRO A 64 -22.80 8.86 -4.36
CA PRO A 64 -22.23 10.08 -3.79
C PRO A 64 -21.27 10.73 -4.80
N GLU A 65 -21.27 12.07 -4.85
CA GLU A 65 -20.37 12.83 -5.72
C GLU A 65 -18.94 12.85 -5.15
N PRO A 66 -17.89 12.91 -5.98
CA PRO A 66 -16.52 12.94 -5.50
C PRO A 66 -16.19 14.26 -4.78
N LYS A 67 -15.41 14.18 -3.69
CA LYS A 67 -14.86 15.36 -3.01
C LYS A 67 -13.82 16.10 -3.85
N ARG A 68 -13.05 15.34 -4.64
CA ARG A 68 -12.02 15.86 -5.55
C ARG A 68 -11.88 14.91 -6.73
N GLU A 69 -11.71 15.45 -7.92
CA GLU A 69 -11.28 14.70 -9.09
C GLU A 69 -9.81 15.01 -9.41
N TYR A 70 -9.11 14.01 -9.93
CA TYR A 70 -7.72 14.10 -10.36
C TYR A 70 -7.63 14.20 -11.90
N THR A 71 -6.48 14.61 -12.44
CA THR A 71 -6.31 14.88 -13.87
C THR A 71 -5.94 13.63 -14.68
N ILE A 72 -5.46 12.57 -14.01
CA ILE A 72 -5.18 11.28 -14.63
C ILE A 72 -6.40 10.74 -15.38
N SER A 73 -6.17 10.31 -16.62
CA SER A 73 -7.22 9.70 -17.43
C SER A 73 -6.63 8.80 -18.50
N ASN A 74 -7.13 7.56 -18.56
CA ASN A 74 -6.76 6.54 -19.55
C ASN A 74 -5.26 6.24 -19.61
N GLU A 75 -4.64 6.09 -18.45
CA GLU A 75 -3.26 5.64 -18.33
C GLU A 75 -3.19 4.11 -18.39
N VAL A 76 -2.52 3.57 -19.41
CA VAL A 76 -2.38 2.12 -19.60
C VAL A 76 -1.20 1.63 -18.77
N LEU A 77 -1.49 0.77 -17.78
CA LEU A 77 -0.47 0.15 -16.92
C LEU A 77 0.17 -1.04 -17.62
N ALA A 78 -0.67 -1.99 -18.06
CA ALA A 78 -0.25 -3.21 -18.72
C ALA A 78 -1.02 -3.40 -20.02
N ASP A 79 -0.32 -3.77 -21.08
CA ASP A 79 -0.93 -4.15 -22.37
C ASP A 79 -0.12 -5.27 -23.02
N ASN A 80 -0.59 -6.50 -22.85
CA ASN A 80 0.06 -7.69 -23.40
C ASN A 80 -0.96 -8.60 -24.12
N GLU A 81 -0.54 -9.80 -24.52
CA GLU A 81 -1.41 -10.74 -25.25
C GLU A 81 -2.58 -11.29 -24.40
N HIS A 82 -2.49 -11.21 -23.07
CA HIS A 82 -3.47 -11.77 -22.13
C HIS A 82 -4.38 -10.71 -21.51
N ILE A 83 -3.86 -9.51 -21.22
CA ILE A 83 -4.61 -8.47 -20.52
C ILE A 83 -4.34 -7.07 -21.09
N THR A 84 -5.29 -6.17 -20.86
CA THR A 84 -5.05 -4.72 -20.80
C THR A 84 -5.56 -4.20 -19.46
N VAL A 85 -4.77 -3.38 -18.77
CA VAL A 85 -5.18 -2.73 -17.52
C VAL A 85 -4.95 -1.23 -17.66
N THR A 86 -6.00 -0.44 -17.43
CA THR A 86 -6.00 1.01 -17.64
C THR A 86 -6.59 1.72 -16.44
N VAL A 87 -5.85 2.67 -15.86
CA VAL A 87 -6.42 3.63 -14.90
C VAL A 87 -7.22 4.66 -15.70
N VAL A 88 -8.54 4.65 -15.52
CA VAL A 88 -9.45 5.51 -16.30
C VAL A 88 -9.72 6.85 -15.63
N GLU A 89 -9.70 6.87 -14.30
CA GLU A 89 -10.08 8.01 -13.47
C GLU A 89 -9.51 7.82 -12.05
N ALA A 90 -9.22 8.92 -11.37
CA ALA A 90 -8.98 8.92 -9.92
C ALA A 90 -9.76 10.04 -9.23
N TYR A 91 -10.23 9.77 -8.01
CA TYR A 91 -11.01 10.73 -7.23
C TYR A 91 -10.86 10.49 -5.73
N GLU A 92 -11.24 11.48 -4.93
CA GLU A 92 -11.42 11.36 -3.48
C GLU A 92 -12.90 11.10 -3.19
N SER A 93 -13.20 10.03 -2.46
CA SER A 93 -14.55 9.67 -2.05
C SER A 93 -15.10 10.65 -1.00
N ASP A 94 -16.40 10.60 -0.73
CA ASP A 94 -17.01 11.38 0.35
C ASP A 94 -16.45 11.06 1.75
N PHE A 95 -15.85 9.89 1.94
CA PHE A 95 -15.19 9.53 3.20
C PHE A 95 -13.73 10.04 3.26
N GLY A 96 -13.23 10.58 2.15
CA GLY A 96 -11.86 11.07 1.99
C GLY A 96 -10.91 10.02 1.46
N ASP A 97 -11.39 8.81 1.13
CA ASP A 97 -10.56 7.73 0.59
C ASP A 97 -10.14 8.08 -0.83
N PHE A 98 -8.91 7.75 -1.19
CA PHE A 98 -8.46 7.92 -2.56
C PHE A 98 -8.82 6.68 -3.37
N VAL A 99 -9.42 6.88 -4.55
CA VAL A 99 -9.91 5.79 -5.40
C VAL A 99 -9.29 5.89 -6.78
N LEU A 100 -8.71 4.78 -7.25
CA LEU A 100 -8.37 4.58 -8.67
C LEU A 100 -9.45 3.71 -9.32
N LYS A 101 -10.12 4.24 -10.35
CA LYS A 101 -10.96 3.41 -11.23
C LYS A 101 -10.09 2.79 -12.30
N ILE A 102 -10.20 1.46 -12.42
CA ILE A 102 -9.35 0.65 -13.27
C ILE A 102 -10.23 -0.18 -14.20
N LEU A 103 -10.05 -0.01 -15.50
CA LEU A 103 -10.60 -0.88 -16.54
C LEU A 103 -9.65 -2.05 -16.75
N VAL A 104 -10.16 -3.25 -16.54
CA VAL A 104 -9.45 -4.50 -16.79
C VAL A 104 -10.08 -5.20 -17.99
N GLU A 105 -9.28 -5.52 -18.99
CA GLU A 105 -9.69 -6.28 -20.16
C GLU A 105 -8.97 -7.62 -20.18
N ASN A 106 -9.72 -8.71 -20.03
CA ASN A 106 -9.19 -10.06 -20.21
C ASN A 106 -9.27 -10.43 -21.68
N LYS A 107 -8.11 -10.54 -22.33
CA LYS A 107 -7.98 -10.94 -23.75
C LYS A 107 -7.81 -12.45 -23.93
N SER A 108 -7.66 -13.18 -22.83
CA SER A 108 -7.49 -14.63 -22.86
C SER A 108 -8.83 -15.36 -22.93
N ASP A 109 -8.74 -16.68 -23.13
CA ASP A 109 -9.86 -17.63 -23.14
C ASP A 109 -10.10 -18.29 -21.77
N ILE A 110 -9.43 -17.83 -20.71
CA ILE A 110 -9.53 -18.32 -19.32
C ILE A 110 -9.92 -17.15 -18.41
N ASN A 111 -10.63 -17.40 -17.31
CA ASN A 111 -10.89 -16.37 -16.30
C ASN A 111 -9.59 -15.91 -15.63
N ILE A 112 -9.55 -14.64 -15.23
CA ILE A 112 -8.43 -14.07 -14.49
C ILE A 112 -8.94 -13.41 -13.21
N SER A 113 -8.10 -13.46 -12.18
CA SER A 113 -8.20 -12.58 -11.02
C SER A 113 -7.06 -11.56 -11.09
N ILE A 114 -7.34 -10.33 -10.65
CA ILE A 114 -6.35 -9.24 -10.57
C ILE A 114 -6.49 -8.52 -9.23
N ASN A 115 -5.37 -8.19 -8.61
CA ASN A 115 -5.29 -7.49 -7.33
C ASN A 115 -3.95 -6.75 -7.20
N ASN A 116 -3.73 -6.09 -6.06
CA ASN A 116 -2.45 -5.45 -5.73
C ASN A 116 -1.51 -6.29 -4.85
N ASP A 117 -1.68 -7.61 -4.77
CA ASP A 117 -0.88 -8.65 -4.10
C ASP A 117 -0.49 -8.39 -2.63
N THR A 118 0.20 -7.29 -2.35
CA THR A 118 0.69 -6.89 -1.04
C THR A 118 -0.36 -6.27 -0.13
N GLY A 119 -1.53 -5.90 -0.64
CA GLY A 119 -2.56 -5.14 0.10
C GLY A 119 -2.17 -3.68 0.34
N ASP A 120 -0.89 -3.36 0.43
CA ASP A 120 -0.39 -1.99 0.57
C ASP A 120 0.01 -1.37 -0.78
N VAL A 121 0.02 -0.03 -0.81
CA VAL A 121 0.57 0.80 -1.90
C VAL A 121 1.48 1.87 -1.32
N SER A 122 2.43 2.37 -2.11
CA SER A 122 3.14 3.60 -1.80
C SER A 122 2.30 4.79 -2.25
N TYR A 123 1.82 5.59 -1.29
CA TYR A 123 1.17 6.88 -1.51
C TYR A 123 2.15 7.97 -1.11
N ASN A 124 2.65 8.73 -2.08
CA ASN A 124 3.67 9.76 -1.86
C ASN A 124 4.87 9.27 -1.02
N GLY A 125 5.36 8.05 -1.29
CA GLY A 125 6.51 7.48 -0.58
C GLY A 125 6.20 6.84 0.79
N TYR A 126 4.93 6.77 1.18
CA TYR A 126 4.47 6.10 2.40
C TYR A 126 3.66 4.85 2.05
N MET A 127 3.94 3.74 2.72
CA MET A 127 3.14 2.52 2.63
C MET A 127 1.80 2.74 3.33
N ILE A 128 0.72 2.64 2.57
CA ILE A 128 -0.65 2.87 2.98
C ILE A 128 -1.49 1.65 2.61
N TYR A 129 -2.38 1.24 3.51
CA TYR A 129 -3.28 0.12 3.23
C TYR A 129 -4.26 0.47 2.11
N SER A 130 -4.49 -0.52 1.25
CA SER A 130 -5.45 -0.42 0.16
C SER A 130 -6.22 -1.72 0.00
N TRP A 131 -7.32 -1.65 -0.74
CA TRP A 131 -8.05 -2.84 -1.16
C TRP A 131 -8.35 -2.78 -2.64
N TRP A 132 -7.95 -3.81 -3.37
CA TRP A 132 -8.31 -4.01 -4.76
C TRP A 132 -8.35 -5.50 -5.11
N SER A 133 -9.48 -5.95 -5.64
CA SER A 133 -9.60 -7.27 -6.26
C SER A 133 -10.67 -7.23 -7.35
N SER A 134 -10.44 -7.91 -8.46
CA SER A 134 -11.43 -8.09 -9.52
C SER A 134 -11.25 -9.43 -10.21
N GLU A 135 -12.37 -10.08 -10.49
CA GLU A 135 -12.43 -11.25 -11.37
C GLU A 135 -12.98 -10.83 -12.74
N VAL A 136 -12.35 -11.30 -13.81
CA VAL A 136 -12.74 -10.97 -15.18
C VAL A 136 -12.80 -12.22 -16.02
N SER A 137 -14.01 -12.61 -16.42
CA SER A 137 -14.19 -13.79 -17.25
C SER A 137 -13.47 -13.68 -18.60
N ALA A 138 -13.16 -14.84 -19.18
CA ALA A 138 -12.55 -14.96 -20.51
C ALA A 138 -13.16 -14.03 -21.56
N GLY A 139 -12.32 -13.23 -22.23
CA GLY A 139 -12.73 -12.30 -23.28
C GLY A 139 -13.62 -11.13 -22.83
N LYS A 140 -13.75 -10.87 -21.52
CA LYS A 140 -14.60 -9.80 -20.97
C LYS A 140 -13.79 -8.62 -20.43
N LYS A 141 -14.51 -7.57 -20.07
CA LYS A 141 -13.97 -6.37 -19.42
C LYS A 141 -14.71 -6.14 -18.10
N ALA A 142 -14.02 -5.58 -17.11
CA ALA A 142 -14.60 -5.13 -15.86
C ALA A 142 -14.07 -3.73 -15.50
N ASN A 143 -14.94 -2.89 -14.95
CA ASN A 143 -14.51 -1.71 -14.22
C ASN A 143 -14.39 -2.10 -12.75
N SER A 144 -13.23 -1.83 -12.16
CA SER A 144 -12.91 -2.11 -10.76
C SER A 144 -12.41 -0.83 -10.09
N GLU A 145 -12.41 -0.81 -8.77
CA GLU A 145 -11.94 0.31 -7.96
C GLU A 145 -10.91 -0.19 -6.96
N MET A 146 -9.73 0.43 -6.94
CA MET A 146 -8.77 0.30 -5.86
C MET A 146 -9.04 1.43 -4.87
N ILE A 147 -9.23 1.07 -3.60
CA ILE A 147 -9.52 2.01 -2.52
C ILE A 147 -8.27 2.12 -1.63
N ILE A 148 -7.75 3.33 -1.46
CA ILE A 148 -6.66 3.65 -0.52
C ILE A 148 -7.28 4.41 0.66
N TYR A 149 -7.13 3.86 1.85
CA TYR A 149 -7.91 4.29 3.02
C TYR A 149 -7.42 5.63 3.59
N SER A 150 -8.36 6.53 3.81
CA SER A 150 -8.05 7.89 4.26
C SER A 150 -7.53 8.00 5.68
N GLU A 151 -7.80 7.00 6.53
CA GLU A 151 -7.31 6.93 7.90
C GLU A 151 -5.77 6.95 7.92
N ASP A 152 -5.16 6.04 7.16
CA ASP A 152 -3.70 5.92 7.06
C ASP A 152 -3.06 7.12 6.35
N ILE A 153 -3.72 7.68 5.33
CA ILE A 153 -3.27 8.91 4.64
C ILE A 153 -3.20 10.07 5.65
N LYS A 154 -4.26 10.26 6.45
CA LYS A 154 -4.33 11.31 7.47
C LYS A 154 -3.34 11.07 8.61
N MET A 155 -3.22 9.82 9.07
CA MET A 155 -2.27 9.42 10.11
C MET A 155 -0.82 9.70 9.68
N SER A 156 -0.51 9.48 8.41
CA SER A 156 0.79 9.79 7.81
C SER A 156 0.99 11.28 7.49
N GLY A 157 -0.03 12.12 7.71
CA GLY A 157 0.03 13.56 7.46
C GLY A 157 0.09 13.93 5.98
N LEU A 158 -0.42 13.08 5.10
CA LEU A 158 -0.28 13.22 3.65
C LEU A 158 -1.39 14.06 3.03
N GLY A 159 -1.05 14.74 1.94
CA GLY A 159 -1.93 15.62 1.19
C GLY A 159 -2.54 14.94 -0.03
N VAL A 160 -2.49 15.63 -1.17
CA VAL A 160 -3.00 15.12 -2.45
C VAL A 160 -2.12 13.98 -2.98
N ALA A 161 -2.70 13.06 -3.76
CA ALA A 161 -1.97 11.95 -4.37
C ALA A 161 -1.10 12.44 -5.53
N GLU A 162 0.18 12.71 -5.29
CA GLU A 162 1.13 13.10 -6.35
C GLU A 162 1.67 11.88 -7.08
N GLU A 163 2.06 10.84 -6.33
CA GLU A 163 2.42 9.52 -6.84
C GLU A 163 1.68 8.44 -6.04
N VAL A 164 1.16 7.45 -6.76
CA VAL A 164 0.73 6.18 -6.18
C VAL A 164 1.48 5.05 -6.89
N ALA A 165 2.26 4.29 -6.16
CA ALA A 165 2.99 3.14 -6.69
C ALA A 165 2.53 1.84 -6.04
N PHE A 166 2.28 0.81 -6.84
CA PHE A 166 1.73 -0.46 -6.36
C PHE A 166 2.15 -1.63 -7.24
N LYS A 167 2.08 -2.82 -6.67
CA LYS A 167 2.24 -4.06 -7.41
C LYS A 167 0.91 -4.41 -8.07
N LEU A 168 0.93 -4.82 -9.33
CA LEU A 168 -0.24 -5.37 -10.02
C LEU A 168 0.06 -6.84 -10.29
N ALA A 169 -0.76 -7.71 -9.71
CA ALA A 169 -0.71 -9.15 -9.95
C ALA A 169 -2.00 -9.60 -10.63
N ALA A 170 -1.86 -10.24 -11.78
CA ALA A 170 -2.96 -10.87 -12.50
C ALA A 170 -2.60 -12.34 -12.76
N TYR A 171 -3.51 -13.25 -12.45
CA TYR A 171 -3.29 -14.70 -12.60
C TYR A 171 -4.56 -15.40 -13.06
N THR A 172 -4.42 -16.57 -13.66
CA THR A 172 -5.57 -17.43 -13.98
C THR A 172 -6.16 -18.05 -12.71
N GLU A 173 -7.49 -18.14 -12.63
CA GLU A 173 -8.17 -18.74 -11.47
C GLU A 173 -7.83 -20.23 -11.26
N ASP A 174 -7.65 -21.01 -12.33
CA ASP A 174 -7.50 -22.47 -12.22
C ASP A 174 -6.06 -22.92 -11.95
N SER A 175 -5.07 -22.31 -12.61
CA SER A 175 -3.65 -22.73 -12.53
C SER A 175 -2.74 -21.74 -11.80
N TYR A 176 -3.25 -20.57 -11.41
CA TYR A 176 -2.45 -19.47 -10.85
C TYR A 176 -1.29 -19.02 -11.74
N ASP A 177 -1.37 -19.27 -13.06
CA ASP A 177 -0.37 -18.80 -14.02
C ASP A 177 -0.42 -17.27 -14.12
N SER A 178 0.73 -16.63 -13.84
CA SER A 178 0.86 -15.17 -13.90
C SER A 178 0.66 -14.63 -15.33
N ARG A 179 -0.11 -13.55 -15.42
CA ARG A 179 -0.41 -12.77 -16.64
C ARG A 179 0.16 -11.34 -16.56
N ALA A 180 0.41 -10.86 -15.35
CA ALA A 180 1.21 -9.70 -15.02
C ALA A 180 1.62 -9.81 -13.55
N ASP A 181 2.84 -9.39 -13.24
CA ASP A 181 3.40 -9.38 -11.90
C ASP A 181 4.49 -8.29 -11.83
N GLU A 182 4.04 -7.04 -11.86
CA GLU A 182 4.91 -5.88 -12.07
C GLU A 182 4.49 -4.71 -11.17
N TYR A 183 5.47 -3.85 -10.86
CA TYR A 183 5.22 -2.59 -10.14
C TYR A 183 4.93 -1.46 -11.11
N PHE A 184 3.92 -0.66 -10.79
CA PHE A 184 3.53 0.51 -11.55
C PHE A 184 3.48 1.74 -10.64
N SER A 185 3.87 2.89 -11.17
CA SER A 185 3.62 4.20 -10.56
C SER A 185 2.64 4.96 -11.46
N VAL A 186 1.65 5.59 -10.84
CA VAL A 186 0.74 6.53 -11.51
C VAL A 186 0.86 7.90 -10.85
N TYR A 187 0.55 8.94 -11.62
CA TYR A 187 0.66 10.33 -11.18
C TYR A 187 -0.71 11.01 -11.27
N PRO A 188 -1.59 10.86 -10.26
CA PRO A 188 -2.99 11.31 -10.33
C PRO A 188 -3.13 12.80 -10.65
N THR A 189 -2.22 13.63 -10.14
CA THR A 189 -2.19 15.09 -10.37
C THR A 189 -1.68 15.49 -11.76
N GLY A 190 -1.16 14.55 -12.55
CA GLY A 190 -0.55 14.80 -13.87
C GLY A 190 0.85 15.40 -13.79
N LEU A 191 1.50 15.32 -12.62
CA LEU A 191 2.92 15.65 -12.49
C LEU A 191 3.79 14.65 -13.27
N ASP A 192 4.92 15.13 -13.77
CA ASP A 192 5.96 14.25 -14.30
C ASP A 192 6.66 13.51 -13.14
N ALA A 193 7.06 12.26 -13.38
CA ALA A 193 7.74 11.42 -12.38
C ALA A 193 8.93 12.12 -11.69
N ASP A 194 9.77 12.82 -12.46
CA ASP A 194 10.94 13.53 -11.94
C ASP A 194 10.60 14.81 -11.13
N SER A 195 9.33 15.23 -11.13
CA SER A 195 8.85 16.42 -10.41
C SER A 195 8.22 16.09 -9.06
N VAL A 196 7.93 14.81 -8.78
CA VAL A 196 7.37 14.41 -7.49
C VAL A 196 8.45 14.51 -6.42
N THR A 197 8.12 15.20 -5.33
CA THR A 197 9.02 15.35 -4.19
C THR A 197 8.28 15.05 -2.90
N TYR A 198 8.84 14.16 -2.09
CA TYR A 198 8.30 13.88 -0.77
C TYR A 198 8.93 14.82 0.23
N PRO A 199 8.15 15.66 0.93
CA PRO A 199 8.70 16.49 1.99
C PRO A 199 9.27 15.58 3.08
N ASP A 200 10.38 16.02 3.67
CA ASP A 200 10.88 15.38 4.87
C ASP A 200 9.80 15.44 5.95
N ARG A 201 9.65 14.32 6.67
CA ARG A 201 8.79 14.26 7.85
C ARG A 201 9.28 15.26 8.89
N ALA A 202 8.39 16.13 9.36
CA ALA A 202 8.66 16.95 10.53
C ALA A 202 8.63 16.09 11.80
N PRO A 203 9.60 16.23 12.73
CA PRO A 203 9.55 15.58 14.04
C PRO A 203 8.24 15.88 14.77
N VAL A 204 7.64 14.85 15.36
CA VAL A 204 6.48 14.96 16.22
C VAL A 204 6.95 15.28 17.64
N ALA A 205 6.32 16.27 18.27
CA ALA A 205 6.68 16.65 19.64
C ALA A 205 6.42 15.47 20.60
N GLY A 206 7.45 15.08 21.36
CA GLY A 206 7.39 13.95 22.29
C GLY A 206 7.72 12.59 21.65
N GLU A 207 8.09 12.55 20.37
CA GLU A 207 8.53 11.30 19.75
C GLU A 207 9.79 10.74 20.42
N THR A 208 9.92 9.42 20.44
CA THR A 208 11.13 8.72 20.87
C THR A 208 11.69 7.91 19.72
N VAL A 209 12.89 8.28 19.28
CA VAL A 209 13.65 7.53 18.30
C VAL A 209 14.26 6.31 18.98
N ILE A 210 13.83 5.12 18.59
CA ILE A 210 14.31 3.84 19.15
C ILE A 210 15.60 3.43 18.43
N VAL A 211 15.59 3.50 17.10
CA VAL A 211 16.78 3.28 16.27
C VAL A 211 16.76 4.23 15.08
N ASP A 212 17.93 4.74 14.72
CA ASP A 212 18.19 5.53 13.52
C ASP A 212 19.61 5.20 13.05
N ASN A 213 19.74 4.19 12.19
CA ASN A 213 21.01 3.72 11.64
C ASN A 213 21.03 3.87 10.10
N GLU A 214 22.01 3.25 9.43
CA GLU A 214 22.17 3.32 7.97
C GLU A 214 21.01 2.65 7.21
N ASP A 215 20.35 1.64 7.81
CA ASP A 215 19.35 0.78 7.15
C ASP A 215 17.91 1.08 7.59
N LEU A 216 17.71 1.43 8.87
CA LEU A 216 16.41 1.54 9.51
C LEU A 216 16.34 2.79 10.39
N LYS A 217 15.21 3.48 10.31
CA LYS A 217 14.73 4.35 11.38
C LYS A 217 13.38 3.86 11.89
N PHE A 218 13.28 3.65 13.19
CA PHE A 218 12.05 3.26 13.90
C PHE A 218 11.84 4.23 15.06
N THR A 219 10.66 4.85 15.10
CA THR A 219 10.30 5.90 16.07
C THR A 219 8.93 5.61 16.63
N ILE A 220 8.79 5.68 17.96
CA ILE A 220 7.49 5.76 18.62
C ILE A 220 7.07 7.23 18.58
N GLU A 221 6.14 7.57 17.70
CA GLU A 221 5.76 8.96 17.44
C GLU A 221 4.76 9.50 18.46
N ARG A 222 3.80 8.66 18.84
CA ARG A 222 2.68 9.02 19.71
C ARG A 222 2.28 7.82 20.54
N VAL A 223 1.82 8.13 21.74
CA VAL A 223 1.13 7.20 22.64
C VAL A 223 -0.28 7.73 22.80
N ASN A 224 -1.27 6.86 22.63
CA ASN A 224 -2.66 7.15 22.90
C ASN A 224 -3.22 6.06 23.79
N HIS A 225 -3.99 6.43 24.82
CA HIS A 225 -4.69 5.46 25.65
C HIS A 225 -6.17 5.78 25.62
N ASP A 226 -6.93 4.90 24.97
CA ASP A 226 -8.38 4.86 25.13
C ASP A 226 -8.69 3.90 26.28
N GLU A 227 -9.08 4.45 27.44
CA GLU A 227 -9.45 3.68 28.64
C GLU A 227 -10.57 2.65 28.37
N SER A 228 -11.33 2.79 27.28
CA SER A 228 -12.40 1.86 26.91
C SER A 228 -11.95 0.78 25.92
N TRP A 229 -10.77 0.90 25.30
CA TRP A 229 -10.39 0.01 24.21
C TRP A 229 -8.96 -0.51 24.30
N ALA A 230 -7.96 0.37 24.15
CA ALA A 230 -6.58 -0.06 24.00
C ALA A 230 -5.59 1.05 24.36
N TYR A 231 -4.41 0.61 24.79
CA TYR A 231 -3.19 1.40 24.80
C TYR A 231 -2.49 1.25 23.45
N GLU A 232 -2.38 2.34 22.71
CA GLU A 232 -1.92 2.40 21.33
C GLU A 232 -0.56 3.10 21.22
N LEU A 233 0.36 2.49 20.49
CA LEU A 233 1.60 3.11 20.07
C LEU A 233 1.55 3.35 18.56
N GLN A 234 1.74 4.61 18.15
CA GLN A 234 1.93 4.96 16.75
C GLN A 234 3.42 4.92 16.42
N PHE A 235 3.77 4.14 15.41
CA PHE A 235 5.13 3.99 14.91
C PHE A 235 5.33 4.70 13.60
N TYR A 236 6.49 5.32 13.46
CA TYR A 236 7.06 5.70 12.18
C TYR A 236 8.25 4.83 11.85
N VAL A 237 8.25 4.35 10.62
CA VAL A 237 9.31 3.53 10.04
C VAL A 237 9.81 4.18 8.77
N GLU A 238 11.12 4.23 8.60
CA GLU A 238 11.77 4.55 7.33
C GLU A 238 12.75 3.43 6.97
N ASN A 239 12.52 2.80 5.82
CA ASN A 239 13.45 1.84 5.24
C ASN A 239 14.45 2.59 4.37
N LYS A 240 15.72 2.60 4.78
CA LYS A 240 16.81 3.30 4.09
C LYS A 240 17.64 2.38 3.19
N THR A 241 17.24 1.11 3.09
CA THR A 241 17.91 0.10 2.26
C THR A 241 17.41 0.15 0.81
N ASP A 242 18.16 -0.53 -0.07
CA ASP A 242 17.81 -0.71 -1.48
C ASP A 242 16.83 -1.89 -1.72
N ASP A 243 16.40 -2.58 -0.67
CA ASP A 243 15.47 -3.72 -0.73
C ASP A 243 14.19 -3.41 0.07
N ALA A 244 13.11 -4.17 -0.14
CA ALA A 244 11.99 -4.14 0.81
C ALA A 244 12.46 -4.61 2.19
N MET A 245 11.80 -4.17 3.25
CA MET A 245 12.11 -4.55 4.63
C MET A 245 10.83 -5.02 5.32
N TYR A 246 10.87 -6.21 5.90
CA TYR A 246 9.81 -6.71 6.77
C TYR A 246 10.23 -6.56 8.22
N ILE A 247 9.42 -5.88 9.03
CA ILE A 247 9.76 -5.52 10.40
C ILE A 247 8.69 -6.10 11.33
N THR A 248 9.15 -6.69 12.41
CA THR A 248 8.31 -7.21 13.50
C THR A 248 8.77 -6.61 14.82
N TRP A 249 7.84 -6.45 15.74
CA TRP A 249 8.18 -6.35 17.15
C TRP A 249 7.66 -7.59 17.88
N ASN A 250 8.44 -8.16 18.79
CA ASN A 250 8.06 -9.40 19.49
C ASN A 250 8.45 -9.30 20.97
N ASP A 251 8.13 -10.36 21.71
CA ASP A 251 8.52 -10.53 23.11
C ASP A 251 8.21 -9.31 23.97
N GLN A 252 7.00 -8.75 23.78
CA GLN A 252 6.62 -7.54 24.49
C GLN A 252 6.35 -7.82 25.96
N SER A 253 6.79 -6.90 26.82
CA SER A 253 6.34 -6.86 28.20
C SER A 253 5.98 -5.43 28.60
N ILE A 254 4.98 -5.29 29.48
CA ILE A 254 4.62 -4.01 30.10
C ILE A 254 4.78 -4.16 31.61
N ASN A 255 5.55 -3.27 32.22
CA ASN A 255 5.89 -3.31 33.65
C ASN A 255 6.39 -4.71 34.11
N GLY A 256 7.12 -5.42 33.26
CA GLY A 256 7.63 -6.77 33.50
C GLY A 256 6.61 -7.91 33.32
N PHE A 257 5.37 -7.63 32.90
CA PHE A 257 4.38 -8.65 32.54
C PHE A 257 4.38 -8.88 31.04
N MET A 258 4.52 -10.14 30.63
CA MET A 258 4.39 -10.52 29.22
C MET A 258 2.99 -10.17 28.73
N VAL A 259 2.94 -9.37 27.68
CA VAL A 259 1.72 -8.99 26.97
C VAL A 259 1.96 -9.20 25.49
N SER A 260 0.90 -9.33 24.70
CA SER A 260 1.03 -9.50 23.27
C SER A 260 0.28 -8.43 22.53
N SER A 261 0.92 -7.89 21.50
CA SER A 261 0.29 -7.04 20.51
C SER A 261 0.79 -7.46 19.13
N TYR A 262 -0.15 -7.61 18.20
CA TYR A 262 0.22 -7.97 16.84
C TYR A 262 0.61 -6.72 16.08
N TRP A 263 1.86 -6.67 15.61
CA TRP A 263 2.31 -5.66 14.66
C TRP A 263 3.48 -6.17 13.83
N ASN A 264 3.36 -5.96 12.53
CA ASN A 264 4.44 -6.09 11.57
C ASN A 264 4.18 -5.15 10.39
N LYS A 265 5.24 -4.81 9.64
CA LYS A 265 5.12 -4.02 8.41
C LYS A 265 6.13 -4.44 7.37
N THR A 266 5.68 -4.47 6.10
CA THR A 266 6.55 -4.45 4.93
C THR A 266 6.69 -3.01 4.46
N VAL A 267 7.91 -2.50 4.40
CA VAL A 267 8.22 -1.16 3.89
C VAL A 267 9.15 -1.28 2.69
N PHE A 268 8.71 -0.81 1.51
CA PHE A 268 9.54 -0.89 0.31
C PHE A 268 10.80 -0.01 0.42
N SER A 269 11.78 -0.31 -0.44
CA SER A 269 13.05 0.42 -0.48
C SER A 269 12.84 1.94 -0.56
N GLY A 270 13.50 2.67 0.34
CA GLY A 270 13.42 4.14 0.43
C GLY A 270 12.08 4.69 0.93
N MET A 271 11.11 3.83 1.21
CA MET A 271 9.76 4.23 1.62
C MET A 271 9.62 4.33 3.14
N LYS A 272 8.51 4.92 3.54
CA LYS A 272 8.14 5.18 4.93
C LYS A 272 6.84 4.47 5.28
N SER A 273 6.53 4.31 6.55
CA SER A 273 5.21 3.87 7.00
C SER A 273 4.89 4.53 8.33
N VAL A 274 3.60 4.84 8.54
CA VAL A 274 3.06 5.18 9.84
C VAL A 274 1.97 4.17 10.16
N SER A 275 1.99 3.60 11.36
CA SER A 275 1.03 2.56 11.75
C SER A 275 0.88 2.44 13.26
N ILE A 276 -0.11 1.69 13.71
CA ILE A 276 -0.45 1.55 15.12
C ILE A 276 -0.29 0.10 15.56
N ALA A 277 0.31 -0.10 16.73
CA ALA A 277 0.21 -1.34 17.48
C ALA A 277 -0.63 -1.12 18.74
N ARG A 278 -1.39 -2.15 19.15
CA ARG A 278 -2.40 -2.05 20.22
C ARG A 278 -2.19 -3.10 21.28
N PHE A 279 -2.16 -2.67 22.53
CA PHE A 279 -2.38 -3.53 23.69
C PHE A 279 -3.81 -3.32 24.17
N PHE A 280 -4.64 -4.35 24.05
CA PHE A 280 -6.04 -4.26 24.48
C PHE A 280 -6.12 -4.15 26.01
N ASN A 281 -7.03 -3.30 26.50
CA ASN A 281 -7.18 -3.07 27.94
C ASN A 281 -7.50 -4.35 28.72
N GLU A 282 -8.21 -5.30 28.11
CA GLU A 282 -8.48 -6.61 28.73
C GLU A 282 -7.20 -7.35 29.17
N GLU A 283 -6.12 -7.27 28.38
CA GLU A 283 -4.85 -7.91 28.74
C GLU A 283 -4.10 -7.10 29.80
N LEU A 284 -4.22 -5.77 29.79
CA LEU A 284 -3.66 -4.91 30.84
C LEU A 284 -4.35 -5.15 32.19
N GLU A 285 -5.68 -5.18 32.20
CA GLU A 285 -6.52 -5.43 33.38
C GLU A 285 -6.25 -6.81 33.98
N LYS A 286 -6.11 -7.83 33.13
CA LYS A 286 -5.77 -9.20 33.55
C LYS A 286 -4.44 -9.30 34.30
N ASN A 287 -3.51 -8.38 34.02
CA ASN A 287 -2.19 -8.29 34.68
C ASN A 287 -2.14 -7.20 35.76
N ASP A 288 -3.29 -6.64 36.16
CA ASP A 288 -3.39 -5.56 37.14
C ASP A 288 -2.56 -4.29 36.77
N ILE A 289 -2.39 -4.03 35.47
CA ILE A 289 -1.64 -2.88 34.94
C ILE A 289 -2.60 -1.69 34.81
N THR A 290 -2.49 -0.71 35.71
CA THR A 290 -3.26 0.55 35.65
C THR A 290 -2.52 1.68 34.96
N ASP A 291 -1.19 1.69 35.07
CA ASP A 291 -0.30 2.70 34.51
C ASP A 291 0.79 1.99 33.72
N VAL A 292 1.03 2.43 32.48
CA VAL A 292 2.12 1.89 31.64
C VAL A 292 3.37 2.72 31.92
N GLU A 293 4.30 2.16 32.70
CA GLU A 293 5.54 2.83 33.11
C GLU A 293 6.73 2.40 32.23
N GLU A 294 6.72 1.15 31.77
CA GLU A 294 7.81 0.54 31.00
C GLU A 294 7.24 -0.42 29.95
N ILE A 295 7.76 -0.34 28.73
CA ILE A 295 7.48 -1.28 27.63
C ILE A 295 8.81 -1.84 27.13
N GLU A 296 9.03 -3.14 27.28
CA GLU A 296 10.16 -3.86 26.69
C GLU A 296 9.71 -4.63 25.45
N PHE A 297 10.52 -4.65 24.39
CA PHE A 297 10.22 -5.40 23.16
C PHE A 297 11.50 -5.73 22.38
N GLU A 298 11.46 -6.84 21.63
CA GLU A 298 12.44 -7.13 20.58
C GLU A 298 11.98 -6.50 19.27
N LEU A 299 12.86 -5.73 18.61
CA LEU A 299 12.62 -5.23 17.26
C LEU A 299 13.50 -5.99 16.28
N LYS A 300 12.88 -6.56 15.25
CA LYS A 300 13.58 -7.38 14.26
C LYS A 300 13.17 -7.00 12.84
N ALA A 301 14.16 -6.85 11.97
CA ALA A 301 13.95 -6.54 10.55
C ALA A 301 14.64 -7.57 9.65
N TYR A 302 13.92 -7.95 8.60
CA TYR A 302 14.30 -8.92 7.60
C TYR A 302 14.39 -8.24 6.24
N LYS A 303 15.38 -8.63 5.44
CA LYS A 303 15.48 -8.20 4.05
C LYS A 303 14.40 -8.87 3.20
N GLY A 304 13.57 -8.09 2.53
CA GLY A 304 12.51 -8.54 1.63
C GLY A 304 11.22 -8.89 2.37
N ASN A 305 11.18 -10.08 2.98
CA ASN A 305 10.00 -10.64 3.66
C ASN A 305 10.41 -11.41 4.94
N TYR A 306 9.44 -12.03 5.62
CA TYR A 306 9.65 -12.73 6.90
C TYR A 306 10.61 -13.94 6.84
N ASN A 307 10.84 -14.52 5.64
CA ASN A 307 11.81 -15.59 5.41
C ASN A 307 13.20 -15.06 4.99
N GLY A 308 13.35 -13.73 4.91
CA GLY A 308 14.58 -13.08 4.50
C GLY A 308 15.70 -13.14 5.53
N ASP A 309 16.89 -12.69 5.13
CA ASP A 309 18.01 -12.54 6.06
C ASP A 309 17.68 -11.47 7.12
N VAL A 310 17.98 -11.76 8.38
CA VAL A 310 17.90 -10.79 9.47
C VAL A 310 18.97 -9.72 9.25
N ILE A 311 18.55 -8.47 9.13
CA ILE A 311 19.43 -7.31 8.92
C ILE A 311 19.50 -6.40 10.15
N PHE A 312 18.53 -6.53 11.07
CA PHE A 312 18.51 -5.82 12.34
C PHE A 312 17.78 -6.66 13.39
N GLU A 313 18.32 -6.72 14.61
CA GLU A 313 17.71 -7.41 15.75
C GLU A 313 18.32 -6.80 17.02
N ASP A 314 17.47 -6.22 17.87
CA ASP A 314 17.87 -5.68 19.17
C ASP A 314 16.66 -5.60 20.13
N THR A 315 16.94 -5.54 21.42
CA THR A 315 15.93 -5.40 22.48
C THR A 315 15.94 -3.98 23.03
N PHE A 316 14.75 -3.40 23.16
CA PHE A 316 14.57 -2.03 23.62
C PHE A 316 13.67 -1.94 24.83
N VAL A 317 13.91 -0.91 25.64
CA VAL A 317 13.02 -0.49 26.72
C VAL A 317 12.58 0.94 26.47
N TYR A 318 11.27 1.16 26.44
CA TYR A 318 10.62 2.43 26.25
C TYR A 318 9.90 2.86 27.54
N TYR A 319 10.06 4.14 27.90
CA TYR A 319 9.43 4.76 29.06
C TYR A 319 8.47 5.85 28.55
N PRO A 320 7.15 5.58 28.50
CA PRO A 320 6.15 6.47 27.89
C PRO A 320 6.02 7.88 28.48
#